data_AF-A0A8T6Y711-F1
#
_entry.id   AF-A0A8T6Y711-F1
#
_cell.length_a   1.000
_cell.length_b   1.000
_cell.length_c   1.000
_cell.angle_alpha   90.00
_cell.angle_beta   90.00
_cell.angle_gamma   90.00
#
_symmetry.space_group_name_H-M   'P 1'
#
loop_
_entity.id
_entity.type
_entity.pdbx_description
1 polymer ?
#
loop_
_entity_poly.entity_id
_entity_poly.type
_entity_poly.pdbx_seq_one_letter_code
_entity_poly.pdbx_strand_id
1 'polypeptide(L)'
;MEAQRARRILDRLVGYLVSPLLSKSLSGSRYEGLSAGRVQSVALRFIVDRELEIQRFEPEEYWTIAVELQDGGKFAAELAKVKGKKARLPNEERVEQLLGELRGAEFIVRRMEEEERQRTPPPPFITS
;
A
#
# COMPACT_ATOMS: atom_id res chain seq x y z
N MET A 1 3.65 -1.06 38.82
CA MET A 1 2.29 -1.41 39.28
C MET A 1 1.28 -0.29 39.05
N GLU A 2 1.65 0.97 39.30
CA GLU A 2 0.74 2.12 39.16
C GLU A 2 0.28 2.37 37.71
N ALA A 3 1.17 2.23 36.72
CA ALA A 3 0.81 2.38 35.30
C ALA A 3 -0.26 1.37 34.83
N GLN A 4 -0.21 0.12 35.33
CA GLN A 4 -1.21 -0.90 34.99
C GLN A 4 -2.56 -0.62 35.66
N ARG A 5 -2.56 -0.10 36.90
CA ARG A 5 -3.78 0.37 37.58
C ARG A 5 -4.39 1.57 36.87
N ALA A 6 -3.59 2.56 36.49
CA ALA A 6 -4.04 3.74 35.76
C ALA A 6 -4.67 3.35 34.41
N ARG A 7 -4.02 2.46 33.64
CA ARG A 7 -4.57 1.93 32.38
C ARG A 7 -5.91 1.24 32.58
N ARG A 8 -6.04 0.39 33.61
CA ARG A 8 -7.30 -0.29 33.94
C ARG A 8 -8.42 0.67 34.30
N ILE A 9 -8.11 1.71 35.08
CA ILE A 9 -9.09 2.76 35.44
C ILE A 9 -9.51 3.51 34.18
N LEU A 10 -8.56 3.93 33.35
CA LEU A 10 -8.83 4.63 32.09
C LEU A 10 -9.73 3.82 31.15
N ASP A 11 -9.38 2.56 30.90
CA ASP A 11 -10.14 1.71 29.99
C ASP A 11 -11.57 1.46 30.54
N ARG A 12 -11.76 1.38 31.86
CA ARG A 12 -13.08 1.28 32.50
C ARG A 12 -13.90 2.58 32.37
N LEU A 13 -13.27 3.75 32.54
CA LEU A 13 -13.94 5.04 32.38
C LEU A 13 -14.41 5.25 30.94
N VAL A 14 -13.57 4.95 29.95
CA VAL A 14 -13.93 5.03 28.53
C VAL A 14 -15.09 4.10 28.22
N GLY A 15 -15.02 2.84 28.65
CA GLY A 15 -16.10 1.88 28.43
C GLY A 15 -17.44 2.31 29.06
N TYR A 16 -17.42 2.84 30.29
CA TYR A 16 -18.62 3.27 31.01
C TYR A 16 -19.24 4.54 30.43
N LEU A 17 -18.43 5.54 30.06
CA LEU A 17 -18.92 6.83 29.59
C LEU A 17 -19.30 6.82 28.11
N VAL A 18 -18.56 6.10 27.27
CA VAL A 18 -18.70 6.21 25.80
C VAL A 18 -19.64 5.15 25.23
N SER A 19 -19.68 3.93 25.77
CA SER A 19 -20.56 2.87 25.22
C SER A 19 -22.06 3.23 25.25
N PRO A 20 -22.61 3.84 26.31
CA PRO A 20 -24.02 4.27 26.32
C PRO A 20 -24.31 5.36 25.28
N LEU A 21 -23.35 6.24 25.02
CA LEU A 21 -23.48 7.28 24.00
C LEU A 21 -23.46 6.68 22.60
N LEU A 22 -22.60 5.70 22.33
CA LEU A 22 -22.58 4.99 21.04
C LEU A 22 -23.92 4.30 20.78
N SER A 23 -24.45 3.57 21.77
CA SER A 23 -25.76 2.92 21.67
C SER A 23 -26.89 3.94 21.45
N LYS A 24 -26.83 5.12 22.08
CA LYS A 24 -27.88 6.15 21.90
C LYS A 24 -27.76 6.89 20.56
N SER A 25 -26.54 7.15 20.09
CA SER A 25 -26.28 7.93 18.88
C SER A 25 -26.37 7.10 17.59
N LEU A 26 -26.04 5.81 17.65
CA LEU A 26 -26.03 4.92 16.48
C LEU A 26 -27.22 3.94 16.48
N SER A 27 -28.03 3.87 17.53
CA SER A 27 -28.97 2.76 17.70
C SER A 27 -30.36 3.17 18.21
N GLY A 28 -31.36 2.92 17.36
CA GLY A 28 -32.55 2.21 17.82
C GLY A 28 -32.23 0.70 18.06
N SER A 29 -33.25 -0.13 18.28
CA SER A 29 -33.19 -1.55 18.74
C SER A 29 -32.19 -2.50 18.00
N ARG A 30 -31.64 -2.13 16.84
CA ARG A 30 -30.78 -3.01 16.01
C ARG A 30 -29.31 -3.09 16.44
N TYR A 31 -28.81 -2.20 17.30
CA TYR A 31 -27.41 -2.17 17.72
C TYR A 31 -27.22 -2.03 19.24
N GLU A 32 -28.17 -2.56 20.02
CA GLU A 32 -27.99 -2.78 21.46
C GLU A 32 -26.78 -3.70 21.68
N GLY A 33 -25.69 -3.16 22.22
CA GLY A 33 -24.45 -3.91 22.50
C GLY A 33 -23.18 -3.37 21.83
N LEU A 34 -23.22 -2.21 21.17
CA LEU A 34 -22.00 -1.53 20.73
C LEU A 34 -21.11 -1.20 21.92
N SER A 35 -19.82 -1.55 21.82
CA SER A 35 -18.83 -1.28 22.85
C SER A 35 -17.85 -0.21 22.39
N ALA A 36 -17.56 0.74 23.29
CA ALA A 36 -16.49 1.69 23.09
C ALA A 36 -15.20 1.16 23.72
N GLY A 37 -14.14 1.02 22.92
CA GLY A 37 -12.85 0.61 23.41
C GLY A 37 -11.77 1.55 22.90
N ARG A 38 -10.98 2.15 23.81
CA ARG A 38 -9.93 3.11 23.44
C ARG A 38 -8.95 2.57 22.38
N VAL A 39 -8.64 1.28 22.44
CA VAL A 39 -7.77 0.59 21.46
C VAL A 39 -8.57 -0.05 20.33
N GLN A 40 -9.68 -0.73 20.66
CA GLN A 40 -10.50 -1.46 19.69
C GLN A 40 -11.12 -0.54 18.63
N SER A 41 -11.60 0.65 19.03
CA SER A 41 -12.20 1.61 18.10
C SER A 41 -11.17 2.21 17.13
N VAL A 42 -9.90 2.35 17.55
CA VAL A 42 -8.81 2.80 16.67
C VAL A 42 -8.42 1.70 15.68
N ALA A 43 -8.31 0.45 16.15
CA ALA A 43 -8.06 -0.70 15.27
C ALA A 43 -9.19 -0.87 14.24
N LEU A 44 -10.45 -0.75 14.67
CA LEU A 44 -11.61 -0.77 13.78
C LEU A 44 -11.54 0.37 12.75
N ARG A 45 -11.17 1.58 13.19
CA ARG A 45 -11.00 2.72 12.28
C ARG A 45 -9.98 2.41 11.18
N PHE A 46 -8.83 1.80 11.49
CA PHE A 46 -7.86 1.45 10.44
C PHE A 46 -8.43 0.49 9.39
N ILE A 47 -9.25 -0.47 9.82
CA ILE A 47 -9.91 -1.41 8.91
C ILE A 47 -10.92 -0.65 8.03
N VAL A 48 -11.76 0.19 8.64
CA VAL A 48 -12.76 0.99 7.92
C VAL A 48 -12.10 1.99 6.96
N ASP A 49 -11.04 2.67 7.39
CA ASP A 49 -10.29 3.62 6.54
C ASP A 49 -9.69 2.89 5.32
N ARG A 50 -9.17 1.67 5.51
CA ARG A 50 -8.64 0.85 4.42
C ARG A 50 -9.74 0.37 3.47
N GLU A 51 -10.88 -0.04 4.00
CA GLU A 51 -12.03 -0.45 3.19
C GLU A 51 -12.57 0.73 2.36
N LEU A 52 -12.66 1.92 2.95
CA LEU A 52 -13.05 3.14 2.24
C LEU A 52 -12.03 3.51 1.15
N GLU A 53 -10.74 3.30 1.37
CA GLU A 53 -9.70 3.49 0.35
C GLU A 53 -9.90 2.52 -0.82
N ILE A 54 -10.20 1.26 -0.55
CA ILE A 54 -10.50 0.24 -1.56
C ILE A 54 -11.78 0.60 -2.33
N GLN A 55 -12.84 1.03 -1.63
CA GLN A 55 -14.11 1.42 -2.28
C GLN A 55 -13.99 2.68 -3.13
N ARG A 56 -13.07 3.59 -2.78
CA ARG A 56 -12.77 4.83 -3.54
C ARG A 56 -11.69 4.62 -4.60
N PHE A 57 -11.13 3.42 -4.72
CA PHE A 57 -10.11 3.12 -5.71
C PHE A 57 -10.76 3.09 -7.10
N GLU A 58 -10.38 4.04 -7.95
CA GLU A 58 -10.72 4.05 -9.37
C GLU A 58 -9.57 3.38 -10.14
N PRO A 59 -9.77 2.19 -10.72
CA PRO A 59 -8.70 1.51 -11.47
C PRO A 59 -8.33 2.31 -12.72
N GLU A 60 -7.05 2.67 -12.82
CA GLU A 60 -6.50 3.29 -14.03
C GLU A 60 -5.79 2.23 -14.88
N GLU A 61 -6.09 2.23 -16.18
CA GLU A 61 -5.36 1.42 -17.15
C GLU A 61 -3.94 1.96 -17.31
N TYR A 62 -2.96 1.06 -17.28
CA TYR A 62 -1.57 1.39 -17.56
C TYR A 62 -0.91 0.25 -18.31
N TRP A 63 0.03 0.64 -19.17
CA TRP A 63 0.80 -0.28 -19.97
C TRP A 63 2.28 -0.19 -19.61
N THR A 64 2.98 -1.31 -19.75
CA THR A 64 4.43 -1.39 -19.70
C THR A 64 4.95 -1.93 -21.02
N ILE A 65 6.11 -1.44 -21.46
CA ILE A 65 6.80 -1.95 -22.63
C ILE A 65 8.07 -2.62 -22.13
N ALA A 66 8.19 -3.92 -22.37
CA ALA A 66 9.37 -4.71 -22.06
C ALA A 66 10.02 -5.20 -23.37
N VAL A 67 11.35 -5.23 -23.39
CA VAL A 67 12.16 -5.74 -24.51
C VAL A 67 13.05 -6.85 -23.99
N GLU A 68 13.08 -7.99 -24.69
CA GLU A 68 14.07 -9.05 -24.43
C GLU A 68 15.37 -8.69 -25.17
N LEU A 69 16.45 -8.55 -24.41
CA LEU A 69 17.79 -8.23 -24.89
C LEU A 69 18.73 -9.40 -24.60
N GLN A 70 19.80 -9.50 -25.39
CA GLN A 70 20.81 -10.54 -25.24
C GLN A 70 22.21 -9.94 -25.27
N ASP A 71 22.94 -10.09 -24.18
CA ASP A 71 24.38 -9.81 -24.08
C ASP A 71 25.00 -10.73 -23.04
N GLY A 72 25.74 -11.78 -23.48
CA GLY A 72 26.22 -12.85 -22.60
C GLY A 72 25.12 -13.71 -21.93
N GLY A 73 23.85 -13.33 -22.04
CA GLY A 73 22.66 -13.98 -21.52
C GLY A 73 21.39 -13.19 -21.90
N LYS A 74 20.21 -13.81 -21.77
CA LYS A 74 18.92 -13.16 -22.03
C LYS A 74 18.41 -12.42 -20.80
N PHE A 75 17.98 -11.17 -20.97
CA PHE A 75 17.35 -10.39 -19.91
C PHE A 75 16.24 -9.50 -20.47
N ALA A 76 15.26 -9.16 -19.62
CA ALA A 76 14.20 -8.22 -19.98
C ALA A 76 14.55 -6.81 -19.49
N ALA A 77 14.31 -5.82 -20.33
CA ALA A 77 14.44 -4.41 -19.99
C ALA A 77 13.09 -3.70 -20.16
N GLU A 78 12.63 -2.99 -19.13
CA GLU A 78 11.38 -2.22 -19.16
C GLU A 78 11.64 -0.75 -19.49
N LEU A 79 10.71 -0.14 -20.24
CA LEU A 79 10.77 1.28 -20.59
C LEU A 79 10.51 2.16 -19.36
N ALA A 80 11.58 2.70 -18.78
CA ALA A 80 11.49 3.55 -17.60
C ALA A 80 11.13 5.03 -17.92
N LYS A 81 11.65 5.58 -19.02
CA LYS A 81 11.52 7.02 -19.36
C LYS A 81 11.34 7.26 -20.86
N VAL A 82 10.48 8.21 -21.20
CA VAL A 82 10.30 8.73 -22.57
C VAL A 82 10.59 10.23 -22.54
N LYS A 83 11.53 10.70 -23.37
CA LYS A 83 11.96 12.12 -23.44
C LYS A 83 12.31 12.73 -22.06
N GLY A 84 12.96 11.94 -21.20
CA GLY A 84 13.40 12.37 -19.86
C GLY A 84 12.34 12.34 -18.76
N LYS A 85 11.06 12.11 -19.09
CA LYS A 85 9.96 11.97 -18.11
C LYS A 85 9.68 10.49 -17.84
N LYS A 86 9.20 10.16 -16.63
CA LYS A 86 8.76 8.80 -16.29
C LYS A 86 7.71 8.34 -17.31
N ALA A 87 7.92 7.18 -17.92
CA ALA A 87 6.98 6.65 -18.89
C ALA A 87 5.65 6.37 -18.17
N ARG A 88 4.61 7.12 -18.52
CA ARG A 88 3.22 6.80 -18.18
C ARG A 88 2.53 6.50 -19.49
N LEU A 89 2.06 5.27 -19.65
CA LEU A 89 1.44 4.77 -20.87
C LEU A 89 -0.02 4.44 -20.55
N PRO A 90 -0.92 5.44 -20.53
CA PRO A 90 -2.32 5.21 -20.17
C PRO A 90 -3.13 4.56 -21.30
N ASN A 91 -2.68 4.68 -22.56
CA ASN A 91 -3.47 4.30 -23.73
C ASN A 91 -2.69 3.38 -24.68
N GLU A 92 -3.39 2.42 -25.28
CA GLU A 92 -2.87 1.49 -26.29
C GLU A 92 -2.24 2.20 -27.50
N GLU A 93 -2.89 3.25 -28.04
CA GLU A 93 -2.35 4.02 -29.18
C GLU A 93 -0.93 4.55 -28.92
N ARG A 94 -0.67 4.98 -27.67
CA ARG A 94 0.65 5.49 -27.29
C ARG A 94 1.69 4.37 -27.21
N VAL A 95 1.26 3.19 -26.78
CA VAL A 95 2.09 1.99 -26.74
C VAL A 95 2.44 1.55 -28.15
N GLU A 96 1.48 1.48 -29.07
CA GLU A 96 1.70 1.09 -30.46
C GLU A 96 2.66 2.05 -31.19
N GLN A 97 2.51 3.36 -30.99
CA GLN A 97 3.44 4.36 -31.54
C GLN A 97 4.88 4.09 -31.07
N LEU A 98 5.07 3.87 -29.78
CA LEU A 98 6.40 3.61 -29.20
C LEU A 98 6.94 2.24 -29.64
N LEU A 99 6.09 1.22 -29.76
CA LEU A 99 6.48 -0.08 -30.31
C LEU A 99 6.94 0.06 -31.76
N GLY A 100 6.31 0.92 -32.56
CA GLY A 100 6.74 1.24 -33.92
C GLY A 100 8.13 1.90 -33.96
N GLU A 101 8.39 2.85 -33.07
CA GLU A 101 9.71 3.50 -32.94
C GLU A 101 10.81 2.54 -32.45
N LEU A 102 10.47 1.60 -31.57
CA LEU A 102 11.41 0.65 -30.97
C LEU A 102 11.65 -0.59 -31.85
N ARG A 103 10.73 -0.95 -32.74
CA ARG A 103 10.87 -2.06 -33.68
C ARG A 103 11.96 -1.74 -34.71
N GLY A 104 13.15 -2.33 -34.50
CA GLY A 104 14.32 -2.11 -35.36
C GLY A 104 15.30 -1.05 -34.84
N ALA A 105 15.06 -0.49 -33.64
CA ALA A 105 16.03 0.35 -32.97
C ALA A 105 17.16 -0.49 -32.37
N GLU A 106 18.39 0.03 -32.42
CA GLU A 106 19.52 -0.56 -31.71
C GLU A 106 19.51 -0.10 -30.24
N PHE A 107 19.62 -1.06 -29.33
CA PHE A 107 19.68 -0.80 -27.89
C PHE A 107 21.13 -0.75 -27.44
N ILE A 108 21.53 0.35 -26.80
CA ILE A 108 22.89 0.53 -26.28
C ILE A 108 22.84 0.66 -24.76
N VAL A 109 23.69 -0.10 -24.07
CA VAL A 109 23.86 0.02 -22.62
C VAL A 109 24.53 1.34 -22.30
N ARG A 110 23.81 2.24 -21.64
CA ARG A 110 24.32 3.58 -21.28
C ARG A 110 25.09 3.60 -19.96
N ARG A 111 24.72 2.76 -19.01
CA ARG A 111 25.29 2.71 -17.65
C ARG A 111 25.10 1.32 -17.08
N MET A 112 26.15 0.78 -16.47
CA MET A 112 26.13 -0.44 -15.67
C MET A 112 26.67 -0.08 -14.30
N GLU A 113 25.97 -0.51 -13.25
CA GLU A 113 26.39 -0.33 -11.87
C GLU A 113 26.36 -1.67 -11.15
N GLU A 114 27.42 -1.97 -10.43
CA GLU A 114 27.54 -3.16 -9.59
C GLU A 114 27.67 -2.69 -8.15
N GLU A 115 26.77 -3.16 -7.27
CA GLU A 115 26.72 -2.77 -5.87
C GLU A 115 26.63 -4.02 -5.01
N GLU A 116 27.55 -4.17 -4.07
CA GLU A 116 27.51 -5.24 -3.08
C GLU A 116 26.59 -4.84 -1.92
N ARG A 117 25.50 -5.61 -1.74
CA ARG A 117 24.54 -5.36 -0.64
C ARG A 117 24.70 -6.39 0.46
N GLN A 118 25.16 -5.95 1.62
CA GLN A 118 25.15 -6.76 2.83
C GLN A 118 23.76 -6.74 3.46
N ARG A 119 23.18 -7.93 3.68
CA ARG A 119 21.91 -8.09 4.37
C ARG A 119 22.16 -8.66 5.76
N THR A 120 21.89 -7.86 6.79
CA THR A 120 21.94 -8.33 8.18
C THR A 120 20.78 -9.28 8.48
N PRO A 121 20.97 -10.28 9.35
CA PRO A 121 19.88 -11.16 9.75
C PRO A 121 18.76 -10.38 10.44
N PRO A 122 17.50 -10.83 10.32
CA PRO A 122 16.41 -10.24 11.06
C PRO A 122 16.64 -10.40 12.57
N PRO A 123 16.15 -9.47 13.40
CA PRO A 123 16.22 -9.62 14.85
C PRO A 123 15.43 -10.86 15.30
N PRO A 124 15.74 -11.39 16.50
CA PRO A 124 14.94 -12.46 17.10
C PRO A 124 13.46 -12.08 17.20
N PHE A 125 12.58 -13.08 17.10
CA PHE A 125 11.15 -12.86 17.19
C PHE A 125 10.74 -12.27 18.55
N ILE A 126 9.86 -11.28 18.51
CA ILE A 126 9.16 -10.70 19.66
C ILE A 126 7.65 -10.75 19.40
N THR A 127 6.85 -10.67 20.45
CA THR A 127 5.40 -10.48 20.31
C THR A 127 5.11 -9.01 19.99
N SER A 128 4.44 -8.76 18.86
CA SER A 128 4.02 -7.43 18.36
C SER A 128 2.55 -7.15 18.61
#